data_AF-A0A529QMN1-F1
#
_entry.id   AF-A0A529QMN1-F1
#
_cell.length_a   1.000
_cell.length_b   1.000
_cell.length_c   1.000
_cell.angle_alpha   90.00
_cell.angle_beta   90.00
_cell.angle_gamma   90.00
#
_symmetry.space_group_name_H-M   'P 1'
#
loop_
_entity.id
_entity.type
_entity.pdbx_description
1 polymer ?
#
loop_
_entity_poly.entity_id
_entity_poly.type
_entity_poly.pdbx_seq_one_letter_code
_entity_poly.pdbx_strand_id
1 'polypeptide(L)'
;MTIHDHPGKERIDTVRAFNRFYTRQIGLLDEGLLKSPFSLTEARVLYELAHRDGLVASDLVRDLGLDPGYVSRLLKKFEERGLVERAATVADARRASIALTPAGREAFAPLNRDSHDQVRALLDRLPPVDQERLVNAMRTVQDLLEERPEPKVPYILRPLQVGDIGWVTRRQGMLYTEEYGWDGTYEVLVAEI
;
A
#
# COMPACT_ATOMS: atom_id res chain seq x y z
N MET A 1 18.61 -39.10 -4.78
CA MET A 1 19.52 -38.08 -4.24
C MET A 1 19.97 -37.28 -5.45
N THR A 2 19.32 -36.16 -5.79
CA THR A 2 19.52 -34.85 -5.16
C THR A 2 18.22 -34.02 -5.29
N ILE A 3 17.67 -33.55 -4.16
CA ILE A 3 16.59 -32.55 -4.17
C ILE A 3 17.27 -31.22 -4.50
N HIS A 4 17.00 -30.66 -5.68
CA HIS A 4 17.34 -29.28 -5.98
C HIS A 4 16.56 -28.37 -5.03
N ASP A 5 17.20 -28.01 -3.92
CA ASP A 5 16.73 -26.95 -3.04
C ASP A 5 16.78 -25.65 -3.83
N HIS A 6 15.64 -25.25 -4.39
CA HIS A 6 15.54 -24.00 -5.14
C HIS A 6 15.75 -22.86 -4.13
N PRO A 7 16.73 -21.96 -4.31
CA PRO A 7 16.90 -20.81 -3.42
C PRO A 7 15.65 -19.91 -3.33
N GLY A 8 14.71 -20.03 -4.28
CA GLY A 8 13.38 -19.42 -4.18
C GLY A 8 12.47 -20.06 -3.13
N LYS A 9 12.54 -21.37 -2.91
CA LYS A 9 11.70 -22.10 -1.95
C LYS A 9 12.04 -21.73 -0.50
N GLU A 10 13.33 -21.71 -0.16
CA GLU A 10 13.80 -21.30 1.17
C GLU A 10 13.36 -19.86 1.51
N ARG A 11 13.45 -18.94 0.53
CA ARG A 11 12.99 -17.55 0.67
C ARG A 11 11.48 -17.48 0.89
N ILE A 12 10.70 -18.22 0.11
CA ILE A 12 9.23 -18.29 0.25
C ILE A 12 8.85 -18.82 1.64
N ASP A 13 9.49 -19.90 2.08
CA ASP A 13 9.19 -20.52 3.36
C ASP A 13 9.55 -19.60 4.54
N THR A 14 10.65 -18.85 4.42
CA THR A 14 11.05 -17.81 5.40
C THR A 14 10.00 -16.71 5.52
N VAL A 15 9.53 -16.15 4.40
CA VAL A 15 8.48 -15.11 4.40
C VAL A 15 7.18 -15.65 4.98
N ARG A 16 6.77 -16.87 4.60
CA ARG A 16 5.55 -17.50 5.14
C ARG A 16 5.66 -17.78 6.64
N ALA A 17 6.83 -18.18 7.12
CA ALA A 17 7.08 -18.40 8.55
C ALA A 17 7.01 -17.08 9.32
N PHE A 18 7.65 -16.02 8.80
CA PHE A 18 7.56 -14.68 9.38
C PHE A 18 6.12 -14.19 9.46
N ASN A 19 5.35 -14.28 8.37
CA ASN A 19 3.95 -13.82 8.36
C ASN A 19 3.11 -14.55 9.42
N ARG A 20 3.23 -15.89 9.52
CA ARG A 20 2.51 -16.66 10.55
C ARG A 20 2.93 -16.29 11.98
N PHE A 21 4.22 -16.04 12.19
CA PHE A 21 4.73 -15.57 13.47
C PHE A 21 4.17 -14.19 13.82
N TYR A 22 4.26 -13.24 12.88
CA TYR A 22 3.86 -11.86 13.07
C TYR A 22 2.35 -11.70 13.26
N THR A 23 1.53 -12.43 12.49
CA THR A 23 0.07 -12.45 12.65
C THR A 23 -0.36 -12.87 14.07
N ARG A 24 0.34 -13.83 14.69
CA ARG A 24 0.10 -14.20 16.08
C ARG A 24 0.62 -13.15 17.06
N GLN A 25 1.80 -12.60 16.78
CA GLN A 25 2.44 -11.60 17.64
C GLN A 25 1.59 -10.35 17.85
N ILE A 26 0.88 -9.90 16.80
CA ILE A 26 0.00 -8.73 16.85
C ILE A 26 -1.44 -9.05 17.28
N GLY A 27 -1.75 -10.32 17.60
CA GLY A 27 -3.09 -10.72 18.06
C GLY A 27 -4.18 -10.61 16.99
N LEU A 28 -3.82 -10.73 15.70
CA LEU A 28 -4.77 -10.51 14.59
C LEU A 28 -5.94 -11.52 14.57
N LEU A 29 -5.73 -12.68 15.20
CA LEU A 29 -6.68 -13.79 15.24
C LEU A 29 -7.55 -13.79 16.50
N ASP A 30 -7.34 -12.84 17.41
CA ASP A 30 -8.14 -12.72 18.63
C ASP A 30 -9.56 -12.23 18.30
N GLU A 31 -10.56 -12.63 19.10
CA GLU A 31 -11.94 -12.12 18.94
C GLU A 31 -11.98 -10.61 19.24
N GLY A 32 -12.14 -9.81 18.18
CA GLY A 32 -12.06 -8.35 18.26
C GLY A 32 -10.60 -7.88 18.32
N LEU A 33 -10.29 -6.78 17.62
CA LEU A 33 -8.91 -6.27 17.65
C LEU A 33 -8.62 -5.75 19.06
N LEU A 34 -7.63 -6.34 19.75
CA LEU A 34 -7.22 -5.96 21.11
C LEU A 34 -8.38 -5.94 22.11
N LYS A 35 -9.30 -6.92 22.02
CA LYS A 35 -10.52 -6.99 22.85
C LYS A 35 -11.48 -5.81 22.70
N SER A 36 -11.33 -5.03 21.63
CA SER A 36 -12.25 -3.95 21.30
C SER A 36 -13.55 -4.50 20.68
N PRO A 37 -14.65 -3.73 20.69
CA PRO A 37 -15.88 -4.12 20.00
C PRO A 37 -15.78 -3.98 18.47
N PHE A 38 -14.59 -3.67 17.94
CA PHE A 38 -14.36 -3.46 16.52
C PHE A 38 -13.60 -4.64 15.91
N SER A 39 -14.06 -5.08 14.75
CA SER A 39 -13.25 -5.92 13.86
C SER A 39 -11.99 -5.16 13.40
N LEU A 40 -10.98 -5.89 12.92
CA LEU A 40 -9.76 -5.30 12.36
C LEU A 40 -10.05 -4.23 11.31
N THR A 41 -11.01 -4.50 10.41
CA THR A 41 -11.35 -3.57 9.34
C THR A 41 -12.04 -2.31 9.87
N GLU A 42 -12.96 -2.47 10.82
CA GLU A 42 -13.60 -1.35 11.52
C GLU A 42 -12.56 -0.46 12.23
N ALA A 43 -11.66 -1.10 12.98
CA ALA A 43 -10.55 -0.45 13.67
C ALA A 43 -9.66 0.35 12.70
N ARG A 44 -9.33 -0.23 11.54
CA ARG A 44 -8.46 0.42 10.56
C ARG A 44 -9.12 1.65 9.92
N VAL A 45 -10.42 1.57 9.61
CA VAL A 45 -11.17 2.73 9.11
C VAL A 45 -11.23 3.85 10.16
N LEU A 46 -11.52 3.52 11.42
CA LEU A 46 -11.53 4.51 12.50
C LEU A 46 -10.14 5.13 12.72
N TYR A 47 -9.06 4.34 12.60
CA TYR A 47 -7.69 4.84 12.68
C TYR A 47 -7.38 5.88 11.59
N GLU A 48 -7.72 5.60 10.33
CA GLU A 48 -7.51 6.57 9.24
C GLU A 48 -8.31 7.86 9.48
N LEU A 49 -9.57 7.75 9.86
CA LEU A 49 -10.44 8.89 10.16
C LEU A 49 -10.02 9.67 11.43
N ALA A 50 -9.28 9.06 12.35
CA ALA A 50 -8.76 9.71 13.54
C ALA A 50 -7.51 10.55 13.28
N HIS A 51 -6.72 10.20 12.26
CA HIS A 51 -5.39 10.79 12.01
C HIS A 51 -5.32 11.62 10.73
N ARG A 52 -6.35 11.59 9.88
CA ARG A 52 -6.39 12.32 8.62
C ARG A 52 -7.74 13.02 8.46
N ASP A 53 -7.69 14.33 8.28
CA ASP A 53 -8.87 15.13 7.99
C ASP A 53 -9.23 15.09 6.50
N GLY A 54 -10.52 15.31 6.20
CA GLY A 54 -10.99 15.49 4.83
C GLY A 54 -11.04 14.23 3.97
N LEU A 55 -10.91 13.04 4.57
CA LEU A 55 -11.01 11.78 3.85
C LEU A 55 -12.39 11.58 3.22
N VAL A 56 -12.40 11.07 1.99
CA VAL A 56 -13.61 10.61 1.32
C VAL A 56 -13.62 9.08 1.24
N ALA A 57 -14.79 8.49 0.98
CA ALA A 57 -14.94 7.03 0.93
C ALA A 57 -13.99 6.37 -0.10
N SER A 58 -13.69 7.04 -1.21
CA SER A 58 -12.76 6.54 -2.22
C SER A 58 -11.30 6.48 -1.74
N ASP A 59 -10.90 7.34 -0.81
CA ASP A 59 -9.57 7.25 -0.20
C ASP A 59 -9.47 6.03 0.70
N LEU A 60 -10.50 5.76 1.51
CA LEU A 60 -10.56 4.55 2.34
C LEU A 60 -10.54 3.26 1.52
N VAL A 61 -11.24 3.23 0.39
CA VAL A 61 -11.22 2.11 -0.56
C VAL A 61 -9.81 1.86 -1.08
N ARG A 62 -9.16 2.93 -1.57
CA ARG A 62 -7.82 2.86 -2.16
C ARG A 62 -6.78 2.45 -1.11
N ASP A 63 -6.75 3.14 0.02
CA ASP A 63 -5.68 3.04 1.00
C ASP A 63 -5.77 1.72 1.81
N LEU A 64 -6.98 1.16 1.95
CA LEU A 64 -7.21 -0.08 2.71
C LEU A 64 -7.45 -1.31 1.82
N GLY A 65 -7.50 -1.13 0.49
CA GLY A 65 -7.78 -2.22 -0.46
C GLY A 65 -9.15 -2.88 -0.26
N LEU A 66 -10.14 -2.11 0.19
CA LEU A 66 -11.47 -2.62 0.55
C LEU A 66 -12.49 -2.43 -0.59
N ASP A 67 -13.46 -3.32 -0.69
CA ASP A 67 -14.57 -3.18 -1.63
C ASP A 67 -15.41 -1.90 -1.36
N PRO A 68 -15.74 -1.08 -2.38
CA PRO A 68 -16.54 0.13 -2.21
C PRO A 68 -17.91 -0.09 -1.56
N GLY A 69 -18.57 -1.21 -1.87
CA GLY A 69 -19.86 -1.58 -1.29
C GLY A 69 -19.74 -1.97 0.18
N TYR A 70 -18.63 -2.61 0.57
CA TYR A 70 -18.31 -2.88 1.96
C TYR A 70 -18.02 -1.59 2.74
N VAL A 71 -17.16 -0.70 2.24
CA VAL A 71 -16.84 0.59 2.88
C VAL A 71 -18.11 1.42 3.08
N SER A 72 -18.98 1.49 2.07
CA SER A 72 -20.23 2.24 2.15
C SER A 72 -21.17 1.71 3.25
N ARG A 73 -21.34 0.38 3.35
CA ARG A 73 -22.13 -0.26 4.41
C ARG A 73 -21.52 -0.02 5.79
N LEU A 74 -20.20 -0.10 5.89
CA LEU A 74 -19.49 0.09 7.14
C LEU A 74 -19.63 1.53 7.66
N LEU A 75 -19.42 2.52 6.79
CA LEU A 75 -19.60 3.93 7.13
C LEU A 75 -21.03 4.24 7.57
N LYS A 76 -22.04 3.64 6.91
CA LYS A 76 -23.44 3.77 7.33
C LYS A 76 -23.66 3.22 8.74
N LYS A 77 -23.12 2.04 9.05
CA LYS A 77 -23.17 1.45 10.40
C LYS A 77 -22.51 2.36 11.45
N PHE A 78 -21.41 3.01 11.11
CA PHE A 78 -20.77 3.97 12.02
C PHE A 78 -21.59 5.24 12.23
N GLU A 79 -22.24 5.73 11.18
CA GLU A 79 -23.13 6.90 11.24
C GLU A 79 -24.37 6.62 12.10
N GLU A 80 -24.99 5.45 11.92
CA GLU A 80 -26.11 4.97 12.76
C GLU A 80 -25.71 4.81 14.24
N ARG A 81 -24.43 4.51 14.52
CA ARG A 81 -23.86 4.45 15.87
C ARG A 81 -23.37 5.80 16.39
N GLY A 82 -23.50 6.88 15.62
CA GLY A 82 -23.02 8.22 15.98
C GLY A 82 -21.51 8.36 16.05
N LEU A 83 -20.74 7.46 15.42
CA LEU A 83 -19.27 7.47 15.46
C LEU A 83 -18.63 8.32 14.36
N VAL A 84 -19.30 8.43 13.22
CA VAL A 84 -18.85 9.26 12.08
C VAL A 84 -19.94 10.21 11.64
N GLU A 85 -19.53 11.32 11.04
CA GLU A 85 -20.40 12.26 10.36
C GLU A 85 -19.90 12.53 8.95
N ARG A 86 -20.83 12.85 8.05
CA ARG A 86 -20.55 13.23 6.67
C ARG A 86 -20.83 14.70 6.47
N ALA A 87 -19.81 15.46 6.06
CA ALA A 87 -19.98 16.84 5.64
C ALA A 87 -19.92 16.91 4.12
N ALA A 88 -20.87 17.62 3.49
CA ALA A 88 -20.74 17.94 2.07
C ALA A 88 -19.47 18.76 1.87
N THR A 89 -18.58 18.33 0.96
CA THR A 89 -17.46 19.20 0.60
C THR A 89 -17.96 20.34 -0.29
N VAL A 90 -17.33 21.50 -0.15
CA VAL A 90 -17.68 22.73 -0.89
C VAL A 90 -17.59 22.54 -2.42
N ALA A 91 -16.89 21.50 -2.89
CA ALA A 91 -16.61 21.27 -4.30
C ALA A 91 -17.52 20.22 -4.99
N ASP A 92 -18.03 19.21 -4.29
CA ASP A 92 -18.92 18.19 -4.88
C ASP A 92 -19.67 17.42 -3.77
N ALA A 93 -21.02 17.43 -3.80
CA ALA A 93 -21.84 16.66 -2.86
C ALA A 93 -21.57 15.14 -2.91
N ARG A 94 -20.99 14.64 -4.02
CA ARG A 94 -20.56 13.24 -4.18
C ARG A 94 -19.24 12.93 -3.49
N ARG A 95 -18.50 13.96 -3.04
CA ARG A 95 -17.26 13.87 -2.27
C ARG A 95 -17.51 14.31 -0.84
N ALA A 96 -18.53 13.78 -0.18
CA ALA A 96 -18.76 14.08 1.23
C ALA A 96 -17.53 13.65 2.05
N SER A 97 -16.92 14.59 2.76
CA SER A 97 -15.82 14.28 3.68
C SER A 97 -16.40 13.54 4.89
N ILE A 98 -15.63 12.59 5.39
CA ILE A 98 -16.00 11.75 6.52
C ILE A 98 -15.08 12.13 7.66
N ALA A 99 -15.67 12.36 8.83
CA ALA A 99 -14.93 12.66 10.05
C ALA A 99 -15.46 11.84 11.22
N LEU A 100 -14.61 11.58 12.21
CA LEU A 100 -15.07 11.07 13.50
C LEU A 100 -15.83 12.16 14.25
N THR A 101 -16.94 11.77 14.87
CA THR A 101 -17.60 12.61 15.88
C THR A 101 -16.79 12.61 17.18
N PRO A 102 -17.10 13.47 18.16
CA PRO A 102 -16.54 13.36 19.51
C PRO A 102 -16.73 11.96 20.12
N ALA A 103 -17.93 11.38 20.00
CA ALA A 103 -18.23 10.02 20.45
C ALA A 103 -17.42 8.96 19.69
N GLY A 104 -17.20 9.15 18.38
CA GLY A 104 -16.33 8.30 17.57
C GLY A 104 -14.89 8.28 18.07
N ARG A 105 -14.33 9.46 18.40
CA ARG A 105 -13.00 9.59 18.98
C ARG A 105 -12.90 8.92 20.35
N GLU A 106 -13.89 9.13 21.21
CA GLU A 106 -13.93 8.47 22.52
C GLU A 106 -14.03 6.95 22.41
N ALA A 107 -14.84 6.44 21.48
CA ALA A 107 -14.97 5.00 21.24
C ALA A 107 -13.68 4.38 20.67
N PHE A 108 -12.93 5.14 19.86
CA PHE A 108 -11.66 4.69 19.26
C PHE A 108 -10.46 4.79 20.21
N ALA A 109 -10.48 5.72 21.17
CA ALA A 109 -9.35 6.01 22.04
C ALA A 109 -8.79 4.81 22.83
N PRO A 110 -9.62 3.90 23.42
CA PRO A 110 -9.12 2.71 24.10
C PRO A 110 -8.33 1.81 23.16
N LEU A 111 -8.88 1.55 21.97
CA LEU A 111 -8.23 0.71 20.96
C LEU A 111 -6.88 1.30 20.51
N ASN A 112 -6.82 2.62 20.29
CA ASN A 112 -5.57 3.27 19.89
C ASN A 112 -4.50 3.18 20.98
N ARG A 113 -4.91 3.34 22.25
CA ARG A 113 -4.03 3.19 23.42
C ARG A 113 -3.53 1.76 23.55
N ASP A 114 -4.41 0.77 23.48
CA ASP A 114 -4.06 -0.64 23.63
C ASP A 114 -3.11 -1.09 22.52
N SER A 115 -3.29 -0.59 21.30
CA SER A 115 -2.39 -0.83 20.17
C SER A 115 -1.01 -0.24 20.42
N HIS A 116 -0.96 0.99 20.90
CA HIS A 116 0.29 1.65 21.28
C HIS A 116 1.00 0.89 22.40
N ASP A 117 0.28 0.47 23.44
CA ASP A 117 0.86 -0.23 24.59
C ASP A 117 1.33 -1.65 24.24
N GLN A 118 0.67 -2.34 23.29
CA GLN A 118 1.13 -3.61 22.75
C GLN A 118 2.51 -3.45 22.06
N VAL A 119 2.67 -2.44 21.20
CA VAL A 119 3.93 -2.16 20.52
C VAL A 119 5.01 -1.74 21.52
N ARG A 120 4.66 -0.89 22.49
CA ARG A 120 5.57 -0.48 23.58
C ARG A 120 6.08 -1.69 24.35
N ALA A 121 5.20 -2.59 24.79
CA ALA A 121 5.58 -3.79 25.53
C ALA A 121 6.49 -4.74 24.72
N LEU A 122 6.37 -4.74 23.38
CA LEU A 122 7.29 -5.46 22.51
C LEU A 122 8.67 -4.80 22.49
N LEU A 123 8.74 -3.48 22.33
CA LEU A 123 9.99 -2.73 22.28
C LEU A 123 10.74 -2.71 23.62
N ASP A 124 10.02 -2.60 24.74
CA ASP A 124 10.60 -2.56 26.10
C ASP A 124 11.38 -3.85 26.46
N ARG A 125 11.16 -4.95 25.73
CA ARG A 125 11.90 -6.21 25.87
C ARG A 125 13.26 -6.21 25.16
N LEU A 126 13.55 -5.19 24.37
CA LEU A 126 14.73 -5.09 23.53
C LEU A 126 15.64 -3.95 24.02
N PRO A 127 16.97 -4.16 24.03
CA PRO A 127 17.92 -3.06 24.19
C PRO A 127 17.71 -1.99 23.11
N PRO A 128 18.02 -0.69 23.37
CA PRO A 128 17.80 0.39 22.41
C PRO A 128 18.40 0.13 21.01
N VAL A 129 19.58 -0.48 20.95
CA VAL A 129 20.24 -0.84 19.68
C VAL A 129 19.41 -1.85 18.86
N ASP A 130 18.76 -2.81 19.52
CA ASP A 130 17.93 -3.80 18.84
C ASP A 130 16.55 -3.24 18.47
N GLN A 131 16.04 -2.25 19.22
CA GLN A 131 14.85 -1.49 18.82
C GLN A 131 15.09 -0.75 17.49
N GLU A 132 16.21 -0.04 17.37
CA GLU A 132 16.58 0.66 16.13
C GLU A 132 16.77 -0.31 14.96
N ARG A 133 17.44 -1.45 15.19
CA ARG A 133 17.61 -2.50 14.18
C ARG A 133 16.26 -3.04 13.70
N LEU A 134 15.32 -3.30 14.61
CA LEU A 134 13.98 -3.76 14.27
C LEU A 134 13.22 -2.73 13.45
N VAL A 135 13.20 -1.46 13.87
CA VAL A 135 12.53 -0.37 13.15
C VAL A 135 13.09 -0.21 11.75
N ASN A 136 14.40 -0.25 11.58
CA ASN A 136 15.04 -0.16 10.27
C ASN A 136 14.70 -1.37 9.38
N ALA A 137 14.69 -2.59 9.92
CA ALA A 137 14.28 -3.78 9.18
C ALA A 137 12.81 -3.68 8.72
N MET A 138 11.90 -3.18 9.56
CA MET A 138 10.51 -2.97 9.19
C MET A 138 10.35 -1.96 8.05
N ARG A 139 11.11 -0.85 8.09
CA ARG A 139 11.14 0.12 6.98
C ARG A 139 11.64 -0.52 5.69
N THR A 140 12.72 -1.29 5.75
CA THR A 140 13.23 -2.01 4.57
C THR A 140 12.19 -2.99 4.01
N VAL A 141 11.50 -3.75 4.86
CA VAL A 141 10.43 -4.65 4.42
C VAL A 141 9.30 -3.86 3.76
N GLN A 142 8.87 -2.74 4.34
CA GLN A 142 7.85 -1.87 3.77
C GLN A 142 8.26 -1.33 2.39
N ASP A 143 9.47 -0.78 2.28
CA ASP A 143 10.02 -0.24 1.03
C ASP A 143 10.10 -1.27 -0.11
N LEU A 144 10.40 -2.53 0.23
CA LEU A 144 10.50 -3.62 -0.74
C LEU A 144 9.15 -4.19 -1.16
N LEU A 145 8.11 -4.03 -0.34
CA LEU A 145 6.76 -4.56 -0.58
C LEU A 145 5.79 -3.51 -1.12
N GLU A 146 6.03 -2.22 -0.88
CA GLU A 146 5.25 -1.16 -1.49
C GLU A 146 5.45 -1.18 -3.01
N GLU A 147 4.36 -1.35 -3.74
CA GLU A 147 4.32 -1.08 -5.18
C GLU A 147 4.61 0.40 -5.37
N ARG A 148 5.86 0.73 -5.69
CA ARG A 148 6.19 2.07 -6.16
C ARG A 148 5.56 2.20 -7.55
N PRO A 149 4.49 3.00 -7.74
CA PRO A 149 4.09 3.32 -9.10
C PRO A 149 5.34 3.87 -9.78
N GLU A 150 5.70 3.30 -10.94
CA GLU A 150 6.77 3.89 -11.75
C GLU A 150 6.51 5.39 -11.77
N PRO A 151 7.52 6.23 -11.42
CA PRO A 151 7.32 7.66 -11.41
C PRO A 151 6.71 8.00 -12.77
N LYS A 152 5.47 8.50 -12.75
CA LYS A 152 4.79 8.98 -13.95
C LYS A 152 5.57 10.21 -14.37
N VAL A 153 6.69 9.98 -15.05
CA VAL A 153 7.46 11.05 -15.69
C VAL A 153 6.44 11.71 -16.60
N PRO A 154 6.14 13.01 -16.41
CA PRO A 154 5.14 13.67 -17.23
C PRO A 154 5.62 13.58 -18.68
N TYR A 155 4.98 12.72 -19.46
CA TYR A 155 5.28 12.62 -20.87
C TYR A 155 4.54 13.74 -21.58
N ILE A 156 5.27 14.47 -22.42
CA ILE A 156 4.68 15.46 -23.32
C ILE A 156 4.58 14.77 -24.68
N LEU A 157 3.36 14.47 -25.13
CA LEU A 157 3.14 14.09 -26.52
C LEU A 157 3.31 15.35 -27.37
N ARG A 158 4.39 15.39 -28.16
CA ARG A 158 4.68 16.48 -29.09
C ARG A 158 4.79 15.96 -30.53
N PRO A 159 4.57 16.82 -31.54
CA PRO A 159 4.92 16.49 -32.92
C PRO A 159 6.40 16.12 -33.07
N LEU A 160 6.72 15.34 -34.11
CA LEU A 160 8.09 14.99 -34.47
C LEU A 160 8.91 16.26 -34.79
N GLN A 161 10.11 16.31 -34.25
CA GLN A 161 11.13 17.32 -34.50
C GLN A 161 12.29 16.68 -35.26
N VAL A 162 13.08 17.54 -35.92
CA VAL A 162 14.30 17.10 -36.60
C VAL A 162 15.20 16.34 -35.62
N GLY A 163 15.60 15.12 -35.98
CA GLY A 163 16.40 14.22 -35.16
C GLY A 163 15.63 13.09 -34.50
N ASP A 164 14.31 13.21 -34.32
CA ASP A 164 13.49 12.16 -33.68
C ASP A 164 13.45 10.88 -34.50
N ILE A 165 13.25 10.98 -35.82
CA ILE A 165 13.21 9.81 -36.71
C ILE A 165 14.55 9.08 -36.66
N GLY A 166 15.67 9.80 -36.72
CA GLY A 166 16.99 9.20 -36.58
C GLY A 166 17.20 8.51 -35.23
N TRP A 167 16.68 9.09 -34.13
CA TRP A 167 16.71 8.45 -32.82
C TRP A 167 15.85 7.18 -32.76
N VAL A 168 14.65 7.20 -33.34
CA VAL A 168 13.74 6.04 -33.43
C VAL A 168 14.37 4.92 -34.25
N THR A 169 14.87 5.23 -35.45
CA THR A 169 15.56 4.27 -36.33
C THR A 169 16.75 3.62 -35.63
N ARG A 170 17.60 4.42 -34.97
CA ARG A 170 18.72 3.91 -34.16
C ARG A 170 18.25 2.98 -33.05
N ARG A 171 17.20 3.36 -32.31
CA ARG A 171 16.66 2.53 -31.22
C ARG A 171 16.09 1.22 -31.73
N GLN A 172 15.38 1.24 -32.86
CA GLN A 172 14.87 0.03 -33.50
C GLN A 172 16.01 -0.88 -33.94
N GLY A 173 17.05 -0.36 -34.61
CA GLY A 173 18.21 -1.16 -34.99
C GLY A 173 18.83 -1.90 -33.81
N MET A 174 19.13 -1.19 -32.72
CA MET A 174 19.72 -1.80 -31.52
C MET A 174 18.80 -2.85 -30.87
N LEU A 175 17.53 -2.52 -30.64
CA LEU A 175 16.59 -3.41 -29.96
C LEU A 175 16.30 -4.68 -30.78
N TYR A 176 16.16 -4.54 -32.10
CA TYR A 176 15.86 -5.69 -32.95
C TYR A 176 17.07 -6.61 -33.14
N THR A 177 18.29 -6.07 -33.10
CA THR A 177 19.50 -6.89 -32.99
C THR A 177 19.53 -7.65 -31.66
N GLU A 178 19.27 -6.97 -30.54
CA GLU A 178 19.32 -7.58 -29.21
C GLU A 178 18.22 -8.62 -28.96
N GLU A 179 16.98 -8.35 -29.37
CA GLU A 179 15.83 -9.21 -29.08
C GLU A 179 15.53 -10.24 -30.16
N TYR A 180 15.79 -9.92 -31.43
CA TYR A 180 15.41 -10.75 -32.58
C TYR A 180 16.61 -11.21 -33.43
N GLY A 181 17.84 -10.79 -33.09
CA GLY A 181 19.06 -11.19 -33.78
C GLY A 181 19.20 -10.63 -35.19
N TRP A 182 18.50 -9.54 -35.52
CA TRP A 182 18.59 -8.90 -36.83
C TRP A 182 19.93 -8.18 -36.99
N ASP A 183 20.54 -8.27 -38.17
CA ASP A 183 21.86 -7.68 -38.45
C ASP A 183 21.76 -6.28 -39.06
N GLY A 184 22.91 -5.68 -39.39
CA GLY A 184 22.99 -4.32 -39.93
C GLY A 184 22.21 -4.06 -41.23
N THR A 185 21.72 -5.10 -41.92
CA THR A 185 20.87 -4.93 -43.10
C THR A 185 19.51 -4.32 -42.73
N TYR A 186 19.01 -4.57 -41.52
CA TYR A 186 17.77 -3.96 -41.02
C TYR A 186 17.93 -2.46 -40.76
N GLU A 187 19.08 -2.04 -40.20
CA GLU A 187 19.35 -0.62 -39.96
C GLU A 187 19.37 0.17 -41.28
N VAL A 188 19.94 -0.41 -42.35
CA VAL A 188 19.91 0.17 -43.70
C VAL A 188 18.48 0.30 -44.21
N LEU A 189 17.67 -0.76 -44.09
CA LEU A 189 16.27 -0.75 -44.54
C LEU A 189 15.42 0.32 -43.85
N VAL A 190 15.58 0.51 -42.54
CA VAL A 190 14.79 1.49 -41.77
C VAL A 190 15.30 2.93 -42.00
N ALA A 191 16.55 3.10 -42.45
CA ALA A 191 17.13 4.40 -42.78
C ALA A 191 16.78 4.90 -44.20
N GLU A 192 16.15 4.07 -45.05
CA GLU A 192 15.70 4.44 -46.41
C GLU A 192 14.36 5.23 -46.44
N ILE A 193 13.71 5.42 -45.28
CA ILE A 193 12.43 6.13 -45.09
C ILE A 193 12.66 7.59 -44.71
#